data_AF-A0AAW9FPP4-F1
#
_entry.id   AF-A0AAW9FPP4-F1
#
_cell.length_a   1.000
_cell.length_b   1.000
_cell.length_c   1.000
_cell.angle_alpha   90.00
_cell.angle_beta   90.00
_cell.angle_gamma   90.00
#
_symmetry.space_group_name_H-M   'P 1'
#
loop_
_entity.id
_entity.type
_entity.pdbx_description
1 polymer ?
#
loop_
_entity_poly.entity_id
_entity_poly.type
_entity_poly.pdbx_seq_one_letter_code
_entity_poly.pdbx_strand_id
1 'polypeptide(L)'
;MELEFKDHLSPMLKDGVINYLIDIDGTITDDVPNEEPERMKTCKPFPDALATINRWYDEGHQICFFTSRTEDLREITETWLRDNGFKFHSVLLGKPRGGNYHWIDNHLVKATRYKGKFTDMIEKKVKIKVFKD
;
A
#
# COMPACT_ATOMS: atom_id res chain seq x y z
N MET A 1 -10.38 6.97 -11.52
CA MET A 1 -11.07 6.38 -10.35
C MET A 1 -12.56 6.68 -10.49
N GLU A 2 -13.39 5.65 -10.63
CA GLU A 2 -14.85 5.83 -10.63
C GLU A 2 -15.35 5.69 -9.19
N LEU A 3 -16.09 6.70 -8.72
CA LEU A 3 -16.61 6.78 -7.37
C LEU A 3 -18.14 6.75 -7.41
N GLU A 4 -18.75 6.06 -6.46
CA GLU A 4 -20.18 6.11 -6.21
C GLU A 4 -20.50 7.12 -5.11
N PHE A 5 -21.44 8.03 -5.38
CA PHE A 5 -21.95 9.01 -4.44
C PHE A 5 -23.40 8.67 -4.11
N LYS A 6 -23.71 8.38 -2.84
CA LYS A 6 -25.08 8.14 -2.34
C LYS A 6 -25.33 9.04 -1.14
N ASP A 7 -26.45 9.76 -1.15
CA ASP A 7 -27.01 10.44 0.03
C ASP A 7 -26.05 11.34 0.84
N HIS A 8 -25.19 12.11 0.16
CA HIS A 8 -24.15 12.96 0.78
C HIS A 8 -23.13 12.23 1.66
N LEU A 9 -23.02 10.90 1.53
CA LEU A 9 -22.01 10.10 2.22
C LEU A 9 -20.66 10.17 1.51
N SER A 10 -19.61 9.77 2.24
CA SER A 10 -18.27 9.60 1.67
C SER A 10 -18.31 8.68 0.43
N PRO A 11 -17.59 9.03 -0.63
CA PRO A 11 -17.58 8.25 -1.86
C PRO A 11 -17.05 6.83 -1.63
N MET A 12 -17.62 5.88 -2.35
CA MET A 12 -17.21 4.47 -2.31
C MET A 12 -16.67 4.03 -3.66
N LEU A 13 -15.76 3.04 -3.65
CA LEU A 13 -15.38 2.34 -4.87
C LEU A 13 -16.51 1.42 -5.33
N LYS A 14 -16.57 1.16 -6.64
CA LYS A 14 -17.47 0.15 -7.22
C LYS A 14 -17.27 -1.22 -6.57
N ASP A 15 -18.33 -2.02 -6.56
CA ASP A 15 -18.32 -3.37 -5.97
C ASP A 15 -17.15 -4.22 -6.46
N GLY A 16 -16.44 -4.85 -5.51
CA GLY A 16 -15.29 -5.71 -5.77
C GLY A 16 -13.97 -4.98 -6.00
N VAL A 17 -13.96 -3.66 -6.19
CA VAL A 17 -12.73 -2.88 -6.34
C VAL A 17 -12.12 -2.59 -4.96
N ILE A 18 -10.86 -2.94 -4.78
CA ILE A 18 -10.11 -2.71 -3.54
C ILE A 18 -9.20 -1.50 -3.71
N ASN A 19 -9.08 -0.68 -2.66
CA ASN A 19 -8.03 0.32 -2.53
C ASN A 19 -6.87 -0.23 -1.70
N TYR A 20 -5.80 -0.65 -2.36
CA TYR A 20 -4.61 -1.18 -1.69
C TYR A 20 -3.70 -0.04 -1.24
N LEU A 21 -3.52 0.05 0.08
CA LEU A 21 -2.46 0.86 0.69
C LEU A 21 -1.24 -0.02 0.97
N ILE A 22 -0.18 0.17 0.20
CA ILE A 22 0.98 -0.74 0.17
C ILE A 22 2.23 -0.02 0.68
N ASP A 23 2.85 -0.59 1.70
CA ASP A 23 4.12 -0.11 2.24
C ASP A 23 5.27 -0.36 1.25
N ILE A 24 6.37 0.41 1.34
CA ILE A 24 7.50 0.28 0.40
C ILE A 24 8.64 -0.52 1.03
N ASP A 25 9.35 0.09 1.98
CA ASP A 25 10.58 -0.44 2.56
C ASP A 25 10.29 -1.67 3.43
N GLY A 26 10.99 -2.78 3.17
CA GLY A 26 10.72 -4.07 3.81
C GLY A 26 9.45 -4.79 3.33
N THR A 27 8.75 -4.22 2.35
CA THR A 27 7.52 -4.79 1.77
C THR A 27 7.67 -5.11 0.28
N ILE A 28 8.01 -4.13 -0.56
CA ILE A 28 8.20 -4.34 -2.02
C ILE A 28 9.67 -4.28 -2.44
N THR A 29 10.55 -3.95 -1.50
CA THR A 29 12.01 -3.92 -1.64
C THR A 29 12.62 -4.12 -0.26
N ASP A 30 13.96 -4.10 -0.18
CA ASP A 30 14.69 -4.20 1.08
C ASP A 30 14.23 -3.12 2.08
N ASP A 31 14.47 -3.37 3.37
CA ASP A 31 14.22 -2.36 4.41
C ASP A 31 15.28 -1.25 4.33
N VAL A 32 14.92 -0.12 3.71
CA VAL A 32 15.78 1.03 3.49
C VAL A 32 15.32 2.19 4.38
N PRO A 33 16.15 2.66 5.33
CA PRO A 33 15.80 3.79 6.19
C PRO A 33 15.79 5.11 5.41
N ASN A 34 14.97 6.07 5.88
CA ASN A 34 14.91 7.43 5.31
C ASN A 34 16.28 8.11 5.26
N GLU A 35 17.13 7.79 6.23
CA GLU A 35 18.46 8.35 6.40
C GLU A 35 19.49 7.84 5.37
N GLU A 36 19.11 6.91 4.49
CA GLU A 36 19.98 6.32 3.45
C GLU A 36 19.37 6.42 2.03
N PRO A 37 19.12 7.63 1.50
CA PRO A 37 18.44 7.82 0.21
C PRO A 37 19.21 7.20 -0.97
N GLU A 38 20.53 7.08 -0.91
CA GLU A 38 21.37 6.47 -1.94
C GLU A 38 21.02 5.00 -2.17
N ARG A 39 20.64 4.29 -1.09
CA ARG A 39 20.16 2.90 -1.19
C ARG A 39 18.78 2.82 -1.83
N MET A 40 17.94 3.84 -1.65
CA MET A 40 16.61 3.86 -2.28
C MET A 40 16.69 3.88 -3.81
N LYS A 41 17.79 4.36 -4.40
CA LYS A 41 18.00 4.35 -5.86
C LYS A 41 18.40 2.98 -6.40
N THR A 42 19.05 2.16 -5.57
CA THR A 42 19.78 0.97 -6.01
C THR A 42 19.20 -0.33 -5.47
N CYS A 43 18.33 -0.27 -4.46
CA CYS A 43 17.62 -1.43 -3.96
C CYS A 43 16.75 -2.04 -5.08
N LYS A 44 16.61 -3.37 -5.06
CA LYS A 44 15.86 -4.10 -6.08
C LYS A 44 14.44 -4.37 -5.62
N PRO A 45 13.46 -4.33 -6.54
CA PRO A 45 12.09 -4.72 -6.21
C PRO A 45 12.03 -6.22 -5.94
N PHE A 46 11.12 -6.64 -5.08
CA PHE A 46 10.77 -8.05 -4.97
C PHE A 46 9.94 -8.45 -6.20
N PRO A 47 10.37 -9.44 -7.00
CA PRO A 47 9.70 -9.77 -8.26
C PRO A 47 8.25 -10.22 -8.09
N ASP A 48 7.94 -10.92 -7.01
CA ASP A 48 6.60 -11.37 -6.66
C ASP A 48 5.67 -10.21 -6.26
N ALA A 49 6.18 -9.22 -5.54
CA ALA A 49 5.47 -7.98 -5.24
C ALA A 49 5.13 -7.23 -6.53
N LEU A 50 6.11 -7.04 -7.41
CA LEU A 50 5.92 -6.35 -8.70
C LEU A 50 4.85 -7.03 -9.55
N ALA A 51 4.94 -8.35 -9.71
CA ALA A 51 3.96 -9.12 -10.48
C ALA A 51 2.55 -9.04 -9.89
N THR A 52 2.44 -9.18 -8.56
CA THR A 52 1.14 -9.19 -7.86
C THR A 52 0.45 -7.83 -7.91
N ILE A 53 1.21 -6.75 -7.66
CA ILE A 53 0.67 -5.39 -7.63
C ILE A 53 0.25 -4.95 -9.02
N ASN A 54 1.05 -5.25 -10.05
CA ASN A 54 0.68 -4.94 -11.43
C ASN A 54 -0.55 -5.73 -11.88
N ARG A 55 -0.70 -6.99 -11.44
CA ARG A 55 -1.93 -7.76 -11.69
C ARG A 55 -3.15 -7.10 -11.04
N TRP A 56 -3.07 -6.69 -9.76
CA TRP A 56 -4.18 -5.98 -9.09
C TRP A 56 -4.54 -4.66 -9.80
N TYR A 57 -3.52 -3.93 -10.27
CA TYR A 57 -3.75 -2.74 -11.09
C TYR A 57 -4.53 -3.07 -12.37
N ASP A 58 -4.10 -4.11 -13.10
CA ASP A 58 -4.72 -4.53 -14.35
C ASP A 58 -6.14 -5.11 -14.16
N GLU A 59 -6.45 -5.64 -12.96
CA GLU A 59 -7.78 -6.05 -12.51
C GLU A 59 -8.69 -4.87 -12.14
N GLY A 60 -8.17 -3.63 -12.19
CA GLY A 60 -8.92 -2.40 -11.93
C GLY A 60 -8.88 -1.91 -10.49
N HIS A 61 -8.09 -2.54 -9.62
CA HIS A 61 -7.93 -2.10 -8.23
C HIS A 61 -7.12 -0.79 -8.14
N GLN A 62 -7.37 -0.03 -7.08
CA GLN A 62 -6.61 1.19 -6.80
C GLN A 62 -5.35 0.82 -6.03
N ILE A 63 -4.21 1.33 -6.51
CA ILE A 63 -2.89 1.05 -5.94
C ILE A 63 -2.31 2.36 -5.42
N CYS A 64 -2.20 2.48 -4.10
CA CYS A 64 -1.58 3.61 -3.43
C CYS A 64 -0.39 3.10 -2.61
N PHE A 65 0.82 3.57 -2.92
CA PHE A 65 1.95 3.34 -2.03
C PHE A 65 1.85 4.27 -0.82
N PHE A 66 1.95 3.73 0.39
CA PHE A 66 1.80 4.43 1.65
C PHE A 66 3.01 4.17 2.54
N THR A 67 3.96 5.11 2.55
CA THR A 67 5.30 4.93 3.10
C THR A 67 5.63 5.98 4.16
N SER A 68 6.50 5.62 5.12
CA SER A 68 7.04 6.55 6.11
C SER A 68 8.21 7.39 5.61
N ARG A 69 8.62 7.19 4.35
CA ARG A 69 9.50 8.16 3.68
C ARG A 69 8.87 9.55 3.78
N THR A 70 9.70 10.55 4.04
CA THR A 70 9.28 11.95 4.21
C THR A 70 9.10 12.62 2.84
N GLU A 71 8.38 13.75 2.80
CA GLU A 71 8.04 14.42 1.53
C GLU A 71 9.26 14.87 0.70
N ASP A 72 10.38 15.19 1.35
CA ASP A 72 11.66 15.47 0.68
C ASP A 72 12.21 14.27 -0.12
N LEU A 73 11.75 13.05 0.20
CA LEU A 73 12.08 11.81 -0.51
C LEU A 73 11.05 11.43 -1.59
N ARG A 74 10.11 12.32 -1.93
CA ARG A 74 9.07 12.03 -2.93
C ARG A 74 9.65 11.72 -4.30
N GLU A 75 10.50 12.59 -4.83
CA GLU A 75 11.02 12.46 -6.20
C GLU A 75 11.78 11.15 -6.40
N ILE A 76 12.69 10.82 -5.47
CA ILE A 76 13.46 9.59 -5.50
C ILE A 76 12.57 8.34 -5.39
N THR A 77 11.52 8.41 -4.56
CA THR A 77 10.58 7.30 -4.38
C THR A 77 9.74 7.06 -5.63
N GLU A 78 9.14 8.11 -6.19
CA GLU A 78 8.31 7.99 -7.38
C GLU A 78 9.14 7.60 -8.61
N THR A 79 10.36 8.10 -8.73
CA THR A 79 11.30 7.70 -9.80
C THR A 79 11.62 6.22 -9.69
N TRP A 80 12.03 5.75 -8.50
CA TRP A 80 12.34 4.33 -8.31
C TRP A 80 11.13 3.43 -8.62
N LEU A 81 9.92 3.81 -8.22
CA LEU A 81 8.70 3.04 -8.52
C LEU A 81 8.46 2.92 -10.03
N ARG A 82 8.59 4.02 -10.78
CA ARG A 82 8.40 4.06 -12.24
C ARG A 82 9.49 3.26 -12.96
N ASP A 83 10.75 3.47 -12.59
CA ASP A 83 11.90 2.81 -13.23
C ASP A 83 11.87 1.28 -13.04
N ASN A 84 11.32 0.82 -11.91
CA ASN A 84 11.13 -0.60 -11.63
C ASN A 84 9.81 -1.17 -12.15
N GLY A 85 9.00 -0.36 -12.84
CA GLY A 85 7.82 -0.82 -13.57
C GLY A 85 6.58 -1.08 -12.71
N PHE A 86 6.48 -0.50 -11.51
CA PHE A 86 5.24 -0.57 -10.73
C PHE A 86 4.15 0.29 -11.38
N LYS A 87 2.96 -0.28 -11.55
CA LYS A 87 1.74 0.45 -11.92
C LYS A 87 1.02 0.91 -10.66
N PHE A 88 0.82 2.22 -10.53
CA PHE A 88 0.17 2.80 -9.35
C PHE A 88 -0.62 4.06 -9.68
N HIS A 89 -1.49 4.46 -8.76
CA HIS A 89 -2.36 5.64 -8.89
C HIS A 89 -1.87 6.80 -8.01
N SER A 90 -1.32 6.52 -6.83
CA SER A 90 -0.85 7.55 -5.91
C SER A 90 0.28 7.07 -4.98
N VAL A 91 1.02 8.04 -4.44
CA VAL A 91 2.02 7.82 -3.37
C VAL A 91 1.74 8.81 -2.24
N LEU A 92 1.43 8.27 -1.06
CA LEU A 92 1.26 9.00 0.19
C LEU A 92 2.51 8.80 1.05
N LEU A 93 3.26 9.89 1.24
CA LEU A 93 4.43 9.94 2.10
C LEU A 93 4.05 10.43 3.50
N GLY A 94 4.99 10.35 4.44
CA GLY A 94 4.81 10.83 5.81
C GLY A 94 3.93 9.94 6.69
N LYS A 95 3.76 8.65 6.34
CA LYS A 95 3.15 7.66 7.25
C LYS A 95 3.88 7.66 8.61
N PRO A 96 3.16 7.65 9.75
CA PRO A 96 3.80 7.61 11.07
C PRO A 96 4.78 6.44 11.22
N ARG A 97 6.01 6.73 11.68
CA ARG A 97 7.05 5.72 11.96
C ARG A 97 6.73 4.95 13.24
N GLY A 98 7.28 3.73 13.38
CA GLY A 98 7.22 2.93 14.61
C GLY A 98 6.36 1.67 14.54
N GLY A 99 5.61 1.46 13.45
CA GLY A 99 4.79 0.26 13.29
C GLY A 99 3.64 0.17 14.30
N ASN A 100 3.11 -1.05 14.49
CA ASN A 100 1.99 -1.35 15.39
C ASN A 100 0.75 -0.46 15.17
N TYR A 101 0.27 -0.45 13.92
CA TYR A 101 -0.89 0.34 13.53
C TYR A 101 -2.21 -0.33 13.94
N HIS A 102 -3.17 0.48 14.38
CA HIS A 102 -4.56 0.09 14.51
C HIS A 102 -5.42 1.11 13.75
N TRP A 103 -5.87 0.74 12.56
CA TRP A 103 -6.65 1.62 11.69
C TRP A 103 -8.12 1.56 12.10
N ILE A 104 -8.65 2.72 12.46
CA ILE A 104 -10.06 2.94 12.79
C ILE A 104 -10.66 3.77 11.66
N ASP A 105 -11.73 3.28 11.04
CA ASP A 105 -12.42 3.92 9.93
C ASP A 105 -13.92 3.59 10.02
N ASN A 106 -14.79 4.47 9.52
CA ASN A 106 -16.23 4.20 9.43
C ASN A 106 -16.57 3.33 8.21
N HIS A 107 -15.64 3.18 7.26
CA HIS A 107 -15.72 2.22 6.16
C HIS A 107 -15.00 0.90 6.48
N LEU A 108 -15.28 -0.14 5.70
CA LEU A 108 -14.62 -1.43 5.85
C LEU A 108 -13.12 -1.32 5.55
N VAL A 109 -12.29 -1.54 6.56
CA VAL A 109 -10.84 -1.66 6.42
C VAL A 109 -10.41 -3.10 6.65
N LYS A 110 -9.50 -3.59 5.80
CA LYS A 110 -8.85 -4.90 5.94
C LYS A 110 -7.37 -4.70 6.16
N ALA A 111 -6.79 -5.44 7.11
CA ALA A 111 -5.37 -5.40 7.40
C ALA A 111 -4.72 -6.74 7.05
N THR A 112 -3.63 -6.69 6.27
CA THR A 112 -2.80 -7.85 5.97
C THR A 112 -1.36 -7.55 6.36
N ARG A 113 -0.76 -8.44 7.16
CA ARG A 113 0.65 -8.33 7.51
C ARG A 113 1.47 -9.09 6.48
N TYR A 114 2.34 -8.38 5.76
CA TYR A 114 3.36 -8.97 4.90
C TYR A 114 4.34 -9.82 5.74
N LYS A 115 4.72 -10.99 5.22
CA LYS A 115 5.64 -11.93 5.88
C LYS A 115 6.81 -12.36 4.98
N GLY A 116 7.18 -11.53 4.02
CA GLY A 116 8.34 -11.78 3.14
C GLY A 116 8.02 -12.46 1.81
N LYS A 117 6.74 -12.68 1.49
CA LYS A 117 6.33 -13.18 0.16
C LYS A 117 4.94 -12.69 -0.23
N PHE A 118 4.78 -12.26 -1.48
CA PHE A 118 3.48 -12.02 -2.10
C PHE A 118 2.98 -13.35 -2.67
N THR A 119 1.88 -13.83 -2.11
CA THR A 119 1.16 -15.04 -2.57
C THR A 119 -0.30 -14.68 -2.77
N ASP A 120 -1.08 -15.64 -3.27
CA ASP A 120 -2.51 -15.47 -3.36
C ASP A 120 -3.12 -15.20 -1.97
N MET A 121 -4.08 -14.28 -1.95
CA MET A 121 -4.79 -13.89 -0.75
C MET A 121 -5.75 -15.02 -0.34
N ILE A 122 -5.76 -15.34 0.95
CA ILE A 122 -6.63 -16.37 1.53
C ILE A 122 -7.39 -15.82 2.74
N GLU A 123 -8.57 -16.37 2.99
CA GLU A 123 -9.37 -16.01 4.16
C GLU A 123 -8.92 -16.77 5.41
N LYS A 124 -8.78 -16.06 6.52
CA LYS A 124 -8.46 -16.64 7.84
C LYS A 124 -9.21 -15.92 8.95
N LYS A 125 -9.72 -16.67 9.92
CA LYS A 125 -10.25 -16.10 11.17
C LYS A 125 -9.09 -15.73 12.10
N VAL A 126 -9.05 -14.48 12.55
CA VAL A 126 -8.05 -13.96 13.49
C VAL A 126 -8.74 -13.19 14.61
N LYS A 127 -8.14 -13.19 15.80
CA LYS A 127 -8.62 -12.38 16.93
C LYS A 127 -8.06 -10.97 16.81
N ILE A 128 -8.95 -9.98 16.76
CA ILE A 128 -8.61 -8.55 16.71
C ILE A 128 -9.31 -7.81 17.86
N LYS A 129 -8.87 -6.58 18.14
CA LYS A 129 -9.57 -5.67 19.04
C LYS A 129 -10.60 -4.90 18.23
N VAL A 130 -11.84 -4.86 18.71
CA VAL A 130 -12.94 -4.10 18.13
C VAL A 130 -13.64 -3.32 19.24
N PHE A 131 -14.43 -2.30 18.87
CA PHE A 131 -15.30 -1.63 19.82
C PHE A 131 -16.38 -2.60 20.33
N LYS A 132 -16.87 -2.33 21.54
CA LYS A 132 -18.07 -2.98 22.05
C LYS A 132 -19.29 -2.33 21.39
N ASP A 133 -20.26 -3.15 21.00
CA ASP A 133 -21.56 -2.69 20.51
C ASP A 133 -22.36 -1.92 21.57
#